data_AF-A0A7C2L585-F1
#
_entry.id   AF-A0A7C2L585-F1
#
_cell.length_a   1.000
_cell.length_b   1.000
_cell.length_c   1.000
_cell.angle_alpha   90.00
_cell.angle_beta   90.00
_cell.angle_gamma   90.00
#
_symmetry.space_group_name_H-M   'P 1'
#
loop_
_entity.id
_entity.type
_entity.pdbx_description
1 polymer ?
#
loop_
_entity_poly.entity_id
_entity_poly.type
_entity_poly.pdbx_seq_one_letter_code
_entity_poly.pdbx_strand_id
1 'polypeptide(L)' 'MDFKLSFWGSGAHRRLAPWRAPARGKAMMWRASGHEIRRAFLAYFERHGHRIVKSSPLVLPQDPTLLFA' A
#
# COMPACT_ATOMS: atom_id res chain seq x y z
N MET A 1 -12.45 -38.20 -10.56
CA MET A 1 -13.14 -37.74 -9.33
C MET A 1 -12.22 -37.95 -8.15
N ASP A 2 -12.43 -37.13 -7.12
CA ASP A 2 -11.83 -37.11 -5.80
C ASP A 2 -10.58 -36.26 -5.57
N PHE A 3 -10.69 -35.50 -4.49
CA PHE A 3 -10.07 -34.22 -4.18
C PHE A 3 -9.48 -34.41 -2.79
N LYS A 4 -8.15 -34.38 -2.64
CA LYS A 4 -7.54 -34.42 -1.31
C LYS A 4 -6.44 -33.38 -1.16
N LEU A 5 -6.88 -32.31 -0.49
CA LEU A 5 -6.15 -31.40 0.37
C LEU A 5 -4.88 -32.03 0.98
N SER A 6 -3.71 -31.49 0.64
CA SER A 6 -2.45 -31.59 1.40
C SER A 6 -1.37 -30.76 0.72
N PHE A 7 -1.39 -29.43 0.86
CA PHE A 7 -0.22 -28.65 0.47
C PHE A 7 -0.17 -27.34 1.26
N TRP A 8 0.55 -27.35 2.38
CA TRP A 8 1.75 -26.52 2.52
C TRP A 8 2.38 -26.77 3.90
N GLY A 9 3.48 -27.52 3.90
CA GLY A 9 4.40 -27.57 5.01
C GLY A 9 5.25 -26.29 5.07
N SER A 10 5.56 -25.88 6.30
CA SER A 10 6.79 -25.19 6.70
C SER A 10 7.36 -24.15 5.73
N GLY A 11 6.79 -22.94 5.79
CA GLY A 11 7.43 -21.72 5.27
C GLY A 11 7.37 -20.64 6.33
N ALA A 12 8.54 -20.27 6.87
CA ALA A 12 8.71 -19.32 7.96
C ALA A 12 7.77 -18.10 7.85
N HIS A 13 6.89 -17.94 8.84
CA HIS A 13 6.13 -16.70 9.03
C HIS A 13 7.13 -15.56 9.21
N ARG A 14 7.43 -14.81 8.14
CA ARG A 14 7.97 -13.45 8.27
C ARG A 14 6.90 -12.69 9.03
N ARG A 15 7.05 -12.64 10.36
CA ARG A 15 6.33 -11.72 11.23
C ARG A 15 6.63 -10.33 10.68
N LEU A 16 5.71 -9.81 9.89
CA LEU A 16 5.66 -8.37 9.59
C LEU A 16 5.72 -7.72 10.97
N ALA A 17 6.80 -6.99 11.26
CA ALA A 17 6.92 -6.28 12.52
C ALA A 17 5.59 -5.54 12.74
N PRO A 18 4.95 -5.67 13.91
CA PRO A 18 3.71 -4.98 14.16
C PRO A 18 4.00 -3.51 13.91
N TRP A 19 3.27 -2.93 12.97
CA TRP A 19 3.29 -1.50 12.72
C TRP A 19 3.17 -0.84 14.09
N ARG A 20 4.25 -0.18 14.56
CA ARG A 20 4.20 0.64 15.76
C ARG A 20 3.25 1.77 15.42
N ALA A 21 1.97 1.55 15.71
CA ALA A 21 0.99 2.59 15.69
C ALA A 21 1.52 3.72 16.60
N PRO A 22 1.49 4.99 16.16
CA PRO A 22 1.81 6.08 17.05
C PRO A 22 0.96 5.96 18.31
N ALA A 23 1.56 6.27 19.46
CA ALA A 23 1.02 6.04 20.79
C ALA A 23 -0.48 6.37 20.88
N ARG A 24 -1.23 5.45 21.50
CA ARG A 24 -2.68 5.55 21.75
C ARG A 24 -3.02 6.93 22.34
N GLY A 25 -3.64 7.76 21.50
CA GLY A 25 -4.15 9.07 21.87
C GLY A 25 -4.90 9.71 20.69
N LYS A 26 -5.87 9.00 20.10
CA LYS A 26 -6.88 9.48 19.11
C LYS A 26 -7.80 8.35 18.60
N ALA A 27 -8.08 7.33 19.40
CA ALA A 27 -8.83 6.15 18.94
C ALA A 27 -10.36 6.37 18.79
N MET A 28 -10.86 7.61 18.85
CA MET A 28 -12.30 7.88 18.73
C MET A 28 -12.64 9.06 17.79
N MET A 29 -11.81 9.30 16.76
CA MET A 29 -12.22 10.09 15.60
C MET A 29 -11.36 9.65 14.42
N TRP A 30 -11.86 8.70 13.63
CA TRP A 30 -11.23 8.35 12.35
C TRP A 30 -11.41 9.51 11.36
N ARG A 31 -10.51 10.49 11.47
CA ARG A 31 -10.32 11.58 10.51
C ARG A 31 -8.87 11.57 10.06
N ALA A 32 -8.49 10.51 9.35
CA ALA A 32 -7.26 10.56 8.60
C ALA A 32 -7.46 11.53 7.42
N SER A 33 -6.61 12.53 7.31
CA SER A 33 -6.55 13.38 6.13
C SER A 33 -6.14 12.56 4.91
N GLY A 34 -6.54 12.98 3.70
CA GLY A 34 -6.11 12.32 2.46
C GLY A 34 -4.58 12.24 2.34
N HIS A 35 -3.88 13.23 2.88
CA HIS A 35 -2.42 13.22 2.94
C HIS A 35 -1.88 12.11 3.86
N GLU A 36 -2.47 11.89 5.03
CA GLU A 36 -2.07 10.79 5.94
C GLU A 36 -2.31 9.41 5.33
N ILE A 37 -3.45 9.22 4.66
CA ILE A 37 -3.77 7.98 3.95
C ILE A 37 -2.73 7.73 2.84
N ARG A 38 -2.42 8.75 2.03
CA ARG A 38 -1.42 8.65 0.96
C ARG A 38 -0.05 8.25 1.51
N ARG A 39 0.40 8.86 2.61
CA ARG A 39 1.68 8.52 3.24
C ARG A 39 1.71 7.06 3.70
N ALA A 40 0.66 6.59 4.36
CA ALA A 40 0.58 5.22 4.84
C ALA A 40 0.61 4.20 3.69
N PHE A 41 -0.14 4.48 2.62
CA PHE A 41 -0.16 3.64 1.41
C PHE A 41 1.21 3.54 0.74
N LEU A 42 1.87 4.67 0.50
CA LEU A 42 3.19 4.69 -0.15
C LEU A 42 4.24 3.97 0.69
N ALA A 43 4.26 4.19 2.01
CA ALA A 43 5.19 3.54 2.92
C ALA A 43 5.01 2.02 2.97
N TYR A 44 3.79 1.51 2.75
CA TYR A 44 3.56 0.07 2.64
C TYR A 44 4.32 -0.49 1.43
N PHE A 45 4.08 0.04 0.23
CA PHE A 45 4.68 -0.50 -0.99
C PHE A 45 6.20 -0.25 -1.07
N GLU A 46 6.69 0.85 -0.50
CA GLU A 46 8.13 1.09 -0.38
C GLU A 46 8.85 -0.04 0.36
N ARG A 47 8.30 -0.50 1.50
CA ARG A 47 8.84 -1.64 2.25
C ARG A 47 8.76 -2.97 1.51
N HIS A 48 7.91 -3.06 0.48
CA HIS A 48 7.78 -4.23 -0.39
C HIS A 48 8.66 -4.12 -1.65
N GLY A 49 9.56 -3.13 -1.71
CA GLY A 49 10.53 -2.97 -2.80
C GLY A 49 10.05 -2.10 -3.95
N HIS A 50 8.91 -1.42 -3.82
CA HIS A 50 8.45 -0.47 -4.84
C HIS A 50 9.08 0.91 -4.62
N ARG A 51 9.57 1.52 -5.70
CA ARG A 51 10.08 2.90 -5.64
C ARG A 51 8.91 3.89 -5.65
N ILE A 52 8.93 4.86 -4.74
CA ILE A 52 8.02 6.00 -4.79
C ILE A 52 8.42 6.90 -5.97
N VAL A 53 7.49 7.14 -6.88
CA VAL A 53 7.64 8.08 -8.00
C VAL A 53 6.66 9.25 -7.85
N LYS A 54 7.06 10.43 -8.33
CA LYS A 54 6.17 11.59 -8.35
C LYS A 54 4.99 11.31 -9.29
N SER A 55 3.81 11.81 -8.94
CA SER A 55 2.65 11.77 -9.84
C SER A 55 2.97 12.50 -11.14
N SER A 56 2.47 11.97 -12.25
CA SER A 56 2.52 12.63 -13.55
C SER A 56 1.78 13.97 -13.51
N PRO A 57 2.09 14.90 -14.43
CA PRO A 57 1.30 16.11 -14.63
C PRO A 57 -0.14 15.75 -15.02
N LEU A 58 -1.10 16.62 -14.68
CA LEU A 58 -2.50 16.42 -15.02
C LEU A 58 -2.76 16.42 -16.53
N VAL A 59 -1.99 17.22 -17.27
CA VAL A 59 -2.07 17.31 -18.75
C VAL A 59 -0.77 16.76 -19.32
N LEU A 60 -0.89 15.82 -20.25
CA LEU A 60 0.26 15.24 -20.95
C LEU A 60 0.56 16.04 -22.22
N PRO A 61 1.74 16.68 -22.33
CA PRO A 61 2.08 17.45 -23.53
C PRO A 61 2.32 16.58 -24.78
N GLN A 62 2.57 15.28 -24.59
CA GLN A 62 3.21 14.45 -25.61
C GLN A 62 2.24 13.50 -26.34
N ASP A 63 0.98 13.41 -25.91
CA ASP A 63 -0.03 12.57 -26.57
C ASP A 63 -1.30 13.40 -26.82
N PRO A 64 -1.55 13.84 -28.06
CA PRO A 64 -2.70 14.67 -28.38
C PRO A 64 -4.04 13.92 -28.27
N THR A 65 -4.03 12.60 -28.08
CA THR A 65 -5.23 11.79 -27.88
C THR A 65 -5.62 11.65 -26.41
N LEU A 66 -4.71 11.97 -25.48
CA LEU A 66 -4.93 11.84 -24.04
C LEU A 66 -5.10 13.22 -23.40
N LEU A 67 -6.35 13.56 -23.04
CA LEU A 67 -6.65 14.88 -22.48
C LEU A 67 -6.15 15.05 -21.03
N PHE A 68 -6.24 13.99 -20.20
CA PHE A 68 -5.83 14.00 -18.79
C PHE A 68 -5.33 12.61 -18.33
N ALA A 69 -4.47 12.58 -17.30
CA ALA A 69 -3.92 11.36 -16.68
C ALA A 69 -4.40 11.15 -15.23
#